data_AF-A0A1X0CZX3-F1
#
_entry.id   AF-A0A1X0CZX3-F1
#
_cell.length_a   1.000
_cell.length_b   1.000
_cell.length_c   1.000
_cell.angle_alpha   90.00
_cell.angle_beta   90.00
_cell.angle_gamma   90.00
#
_symmetry.space_group_name_H-M   'P 1'
#
loop_
_entity.id
_entity.type
_entity.pdbx_description
1 polymer ?
#
loop_
_entity_poly.entity_id
_entity_poly.type
_entity_poly.pdbx_seq_one_letter_code
_entity_poly.pdbx_strand_id
1 'polypeptide(L)'
;TPEARATMEAVLAKLAAPGACNPEDDTPVVDATPGEEAVRRDTRSQAQRNHDGLLAGLRALLASGKLGQHNGLPVSIVVTTTLKDLEAGAGKAHTGGGSLLPLSDVIRMASHAHHYLALFDNAKPLALYHTKRFASPAQRIMLYAKDRGCTKPGCTAPAYHSQVHHVRGWQNTRRTHINDLALACGPDNRLAEEGWTTRTNAHGDTEWIPPPHLDHGQPRTNPFHHP
;
A
#
# COMPACT_ATOMS: atom_id res chain seq x y z
N THR A 1 -7.10 22.16 -12.16
CA THR A 1 -7.38 23.60 -12.01
C THR A 1 -6.18 24.40 -12.50
N PRO A 2 -6.30 25.70 -12.79
CA PRO A 2 -5.15 26.54 -13.15
C PRO A 2 -4.02 26.51 -12.10
N GLU A 3 -4.38 26.51 -10.82
CA GLU A 3 -3.44 26.36 -9.69
C GLU A 3 -2.62 25.06 -9.76
N ALA A 4 -3.28 23.92 -10.00
CA ALA A 4 -2.60 22.64 -10.13
C ALA A 4 -1.63 22.63 -11.33
N ARG A 5 -2.01 23.28 -12.43
CA ARG A 5 -1.14 23.41 -13.62
C ARG A 5 0.09 24.25 -13.32
N ALA A 6 -0.07 25.45 -12.74
CA ALA A 6 1.04 26.33 -12.41
C ALA A 6 2.04 25.66 -11.44
N THR A 7 1.52 24.91 -10.46
CA THR A 7 2.35 24.14 -9.52
C THR A 7 3.14 23.05 -10.24
N MET A 8 2.48 22.29 -11.11
CA MET A 8 3.14 21.22 -11.88
C MET A 8 4.21 21.78 -12.83
N GLU A 9 3.93 22.89 -13.51
CA GLU A 9 4.88 23.54 -14.43
C GLU A 9 6.16 23.96 -13.71
N ALA A 10 6.07 24.55 -12.51
CA ALA A 10 7.23 24.95 -11.73
C ALA A 10 8.10 23.75 -11.29
N VAL A 11 7.45 22.66 -10.85
CA VAL A 11 8.15 21.43 -10.44
C VAL A 11 8.84 20.77 -11.64
N LEU A 12 8.13 20.62 -12.76
CA LEU A 12 8.67 19.98 -13.96
C LEU A 12 9.75 20.82 -14.66
N ALA A 13 9.67 22.15 -14.60
CA ALA A 13 10.74 23.00 -15.13
C ALA A 13 12.12 22.69 -14.51
N LYS A 14 12.14 22.25 -13.24
CA LYS A 14 13.36 21.80 -12.56
C LYS A 14 13.63 20.31 -12.80
N LEU A 15 12.66 19.44 -12.48
CA LEU A 15 12.89 18.00 -12.42
C LEU A 15 12.88 17.31 -13.80
N ALA A 16 12.27 17.94 -14.81
CA ALA A 16 12.21 17.46 -16.18
C ALA A 16 13.10 18.25 -17.15
N ALA A 17 14.03 19.04 -16.61
CA ALA A 17 15.08 19.69 -17.41
C ALA A 17 15.95 18.63 -18.11
N PRO A 18 16.52 18.91 -19.29
CA PRO A 18 17.48 18.02 -19.93
C PRO A 18 18.60 17.59 -18.96
N GLY A 19 18.90 16.29 -18.91
CA GLY A 19 19.88 15.69 -18.01
C GLY A 19 19.43 15.53 -16.55
N ALA A 20 18.28 16.06 -16.14
CA ALA A 20 17.75 15.90 -14.78
C ALA A 20 16.95 14.59 -14.65
N CYS A 21 17.03 13.96 -13.47
CA CYS A 21 16.26 12.75 -13.12
C CYS A 21 16.33 11.64 -14.18
N ASN A 22 17.47 11.46 -14.84
CA ASN A 22 17.62 10.45 -15.88
C ASN A 22 17.76 9.05 -15.26
N PRO A 23 16.82 8.12 -15.48
CA PRO A 23 16.90 6.78 -14.91
C PRO A 23 18.04 5.93 -15.49
N GLU A 24 18.61 6.32 -16.63
CA GLU A 24 19.76 5.65 -17.26
C GLU A 24 21.12 6.10 -16.69
N ASP A 25 21.14 7.08 -15.77
CA ASP A 25 22.35 7.48 -15.07
C ASP A 25 22.50 6.67 -13.77
N ASP A 26 23.72 6.20 -13.47
CA ASP A 26 24.03 5.49 -12.22
C ASP A 26 23.66 6.32 -10.96
N THR A 27 23.77 7.64 -11.07
CA THR A 27 23.36 8.59 -10.02
C THR A 27 22.60 9.74 -10.66
N PRO A 28 21.26 9.65 -10.74
CA PRO A 28 20.44 10.67 -11.37
C PRO A 28 20.58 12.03 -10.66
N VAL A 29 20.78 13.10 -11.44
CA VAL A 29 20.86 14.46 -10.90
C VAL A 29 19.45 14.98 -10.55
N VAL A 30 19.18 15.18 -9.26
CA VAL A 30 17.86 15.66 -8.78
C VAL A 30 17.96 17.09 -8.23
N ASP A 31 18.86 17.31 -7.26
CA ASP A 31 18.91 18.56 -6.51
C ASP A 31 19.81 19.63 -7.17
N ALA A 32 20.74 19.21 -8.03
CA ALA A 32 21.69 20.09 -8.71
C ALA A 32 21.27 20.45 -10.14
N THR A 33 21.98 21.38 -10.77
CA THR A 33 21.87 21.64 -12.21
C THR A 33 22.65 20.57 -12.97
N PRO A 34 22.05 19.87 -13.94
CA PRO A 34 22.78 18.91 -14.77
C PRO A 34 23.96 19.57 -15.51
N GLY A 35 25.10 18.87 -15.58
CA GLY A 35 26.25 19.34 -16.36
C GLY A 35 26.00 19.21 -17.86
N GLU A 36 26.82 19.89 -18.67
CA GLU A 36 26.67 19.91 -20.14
C GLU A 36 26.67 18.51 -20.78
N GLU A 37 27.52 17.61 -20.27
CA GLU A 37 27.57 16.22 -20.75
C GLU A 37 26.28 15.45 -20.48
N ALA A 38 25.67 15.63 -19.29
CA ALA A 38 24.39 15.03 -18.94
C ALA A 38 23.25 15.56 -19.82
N VAL A 39 23.26 16.86 -20.11
CA VAL A 39 22.32 17.50 -21.03
C VAL A 39 22.48 16.94 -22.45
N ARG A 40 23.72 16.83 -22.94
CA ARG A 40 24.03 16.40 -24.31
C ARG A 40 23.66 14.93 -24.57
N ARG A 41 23.85 14.06 -23.58
CA ARG A 41 23.53 12.61 -23.68
C ARG A 41 22.05 12.28 -23.42
N ASP A 42 21.26 13.23 -22.94
CA ASP A 42 19.84 13.00 -22.65
C ASP A 42 19.00 13.00 -23.93
N THR A 43 18.70 11.81 -24.43
CA THR A 43 17.90 11.60 -25.64
C THR A 43 16.39 11.51 -25.37
N ARG A 44 15.94 11.70 -24.12
CA ARG A 44 14.52 11.57 -23.76
C ARG A 44 13.70 12.72 -24.34
N SER A 45 12.50 12.41 -24.80
CA SER A 45 11.49 13.40 -25.16
C SER A 45 11.04 14.21 -23.94
N GLN A 46 10.42 15.37 -24.17
CA GLN A 46 9.85 16.17 -23.08
C GLN A 46 8.83 15.38 -22.24
N ALA A 47 8.02 14.51 -22.87
CA ALA A 47 7.04 13.69 -22.16
C ALA A 47 7.72 12.67 -21.24
N GLN A 48 8.79 12.02 -21.70
CA GLN A 48 9.58 11.10 -20.88
C GLN A 48 10.27 11.83 -19.71
N ARG A 49 10.87 12.99 -19.95
CA ARG A 49 11.45 13.81 -18.88
C ARG A 49 10.39 14.24 -17.87
N ASN A 50 9.20 14.64 -18.33
CA ASN A 50 8.09 14.99 -17.45
C ASN A 50 7.64 13.80 -16.59
N HIS A 51 7.58 12.60 -17.17
CA HIS A 51 7.29 11.37 -16.43
C HIS A 51 8.32 11.13 -15.32
N ASP A 52 9.62 11.16 -15.66
CA ASP A 52 10.68 10.87 -14.70
C ASP A 52 10.79 11.96 -13.62
N GLY A 53 10.63 13.22 -14.01
CA GLY A 53 10.62 14.36 -13.09
C GLY A 53 9.43 14.32 -12.13
N LEU A 54 8.24 13.94 -12.61
CA LEU A 54 7.07 13.74 -11.73
C LEU A 54 7.32 12.62 -10.73
N LEU A 55 7.87 11.48 -11.19
CA LEU A 55 8.20 10.35 -10.32
C LEU A 55 9.24 10.74 -9.26
N ALA A 56 10.28 11.48 -9.64
CA ALA A 56 11.29 12.00 -8.72
C ALA A 56 10.67 12.94 -7.67
N GLY A 57 9.80 13.86 -8.09
CA GLY A 57 9.10 14.77 -7.19
C GLY A 57 8.19 14.06 -6.19
N LEU A 58 7.43 13.06 -6.65
CA LEU A 58 6.58 12.23 -5.76
C LEU A 58 7.41 11.41 -4.76
N ARG A 59 8.56 10.88 -5.19
CA ARG A 59 9.50 10.18 -4.29
C ARG A 59 10.09 11.11 -3.23
N ALA A 60 10.52 12.31 -3.64
CA ALA A 60 11.01 13.33 -2.70
C ALA A 60 9.92 13.73 -1.69
N LEU A 61 8.67 13.88 -2.16
CA LEU A 61 7.53 14.19 -1.28
C LEU A 61 7.27 13.07 -0.26
N LEU A 62 7.31 11.80 -0.67
CA LEU A 62 7.21 10.66 0.24
C LEU A 62 8.36 10.64 1.26
N ALA A 63 9.60 10.82 0.79
CA ALA A 63 10.80 10.82 1.63
C ALA A 63 10.86 12.01 2.60
N SER A 64 10.17 13.11 2.30
CA SER A 64 10.18 14.31 3.14
C SER A 64 9.60 14.10 4.54
N GLY A 65 8.77 13.06 4.73
CA GLY A 65 8.02 12.83 5.97
C GLY A 65 6.92 13.86 6.25
N LYS A 66 6.69 14.83 5.34
CA LYS A 66 5.76 15.96 5.56
C LYS A 66 4.31 15.66 5.19
N LEU A 67 4.04 14.51 4.57
CA LEU A 67 2.68 14.08 4.23
C LEU A 67 1.85 13.66 5.45
N GLY A 68 2.46 13.62 6.64
CA GLY A 68 1.79 13.24 7.87
C GLY A 68 1.42 11.76 7.86
N GLN A 69 0.20 11.45 8.30
CA GLN A 69 -0.27 10.08 8.44
C GLN A 69 -1.53 9.83 7.63
N HIS A 70 -1.56 8.69 6.96
CA HIS A 70 -2.75 8.11 6.38
C HIS A 70 -3.15 6.91 7.23
N ASN A 71 -4.35 6.94 7.83
CA ASN A 71 -4.84 5.81 8.61
C ASN A 71 -3.86 5.42 9.74
N GLY A 72 -3.25 6.37 10.45
CA GLY A 72 -2.32 6.08 11.55
C GLY A 72 -0.96 5.49 11.15
N LEU A 73 -0.66 5.41 9.85
CA LEU A 73 0.67 5.13 9.31
C LEU A 73 1.23 6.38 8.65
N PRO A 74 2.55 6.66 8.72
CA PRO A 74 3.17 7.59 7.79
C PRO A 74 2.79 7.24 6.35
N VAL A 75 2.60 8.23 5.48
CA VAL A 75 2.32 7.94 4.07
C VAL A 75 3.52 7.19 3.47
N SER A 76 3.31 5.92 3.12
CA SER A 76 4.36 4.98 2.72
C SER A 76 3.82 3.97 1.73
N ILE A 77 4.70 3.43 0.89
CA ILE A 77 4.37 2.35 -0.04
C ILE A 77 4.62 1.03 0.68
N VAL A 78 3.54 0.31 1.00
CA VAL A 78 3.64 -1.06 1.53
C VAL A 78 3.57 -2.02 0.36
N VAL A 79 4.60 -2.87 0.21
CA VAL A 79 4.71 -3.86 -0.87
C VAL A 79 4.66 -5.26 -0.28
N THR A 80 3.95 -6.17 -0.96
CA THR A 80 3.84 -7.57 -0.57
C THR A 80 4.19 -8.47 -1.74
N THR A 81 5.05 -9.45 -1.52
CA THR A 81 5.46 -10.48 -2.49
C THR A 81 5.64 -11.83 -1.77
N THR A 82 5.95 -12.89 -2.51
CA THR A 82 6.27 -14.20 -1.94
C THR A 82 7.77 -14.30 -1.61
N LEU A 83 8.12 -15.16 -0.64
CA LEU A 83 9.54 -15.43 -0.35
C LEU A 83 10.27 -15.96 -1.58
N LYS A 84 9.62 -16.86 -2.34
CA LYS A 84 10.16 -17.43 -3.59
C LYS A 84 10.51 -16.34 -4.61
N ASP A 85 9.60 -15.41 -4.86
CA ASP A 85 9.84 -14.32 -5.80
C ASP A 85 10.97 -13.42 -5.27
N LEU A 86 10.95 -13.08 -3.98
CA LEU A 86 11.99 -12.27 -3.33
C LEU A 86 13.38 -12.89 -3.45
N GLU A 87 13.53 -14.19 -3.16
CA GLU A 87 14.78 -14.95 -3.27
C GLU A 87 15.27 -15.05 -4.71
N ALA A 88 14.35 -15.19 -5.68
CA ALA A 88 14.69 -15.23 -7.09
C ALA A 88 15.07 -13.85 -7.66
N GLY A 89 14.76 -12.75 -6.97
CA GLY A 89 14.87 -11.40 -7.51
C GLY A 89 13.98 -11.16 -8.74
N ALA A 90 13.02 -12.05 -8.99
CA ALA A 90 12.13 -12.06 -10.14
C ALA A 90 10.72 -12.46 -9.72
N GLY A 91 9.70 -11.95 -10.43
CA GLY A 91 8.30 -12.16 -10.08
C GLY A 91 7.56 -10.84 -9.93
N LYS A 92 6.49 -10.84 -9.13
CA LYS A 92 5.61 -9.68 -8.98
C LYS A 92 5.33 -9.36 -7.51
N ALA A 93 4.97 -8.12 -7.26
CA ALA A 93 4.57 -7.66 -5.94
C ALA A 93 3.34 -6.75 -6.02
N HIS A 94 2.53 -6.76 -4.97
CA HIS A 94 1.34 -5.91 -4.85
C HIS A 94 1.62 -4.76 -3.89
N THR A 95 1.18 -3.56 -4.24
CA THR A 95 1.17 -2.43 -3.30
C THR A 95 -0.12 -2.43 -2.48
N GLY A 96 -0.11 -1.83 -1.29
CA GLY A 96 -1.34 -1.61 -0.50
C GLY A 96 -2.40 -0.73 -1.19
N GLY A 97 -2.02 -0.06 -2.28
CA GLY A 97 -2.93 0.68 -3.17
C GLY A 97 -3.54 -0.19 -4.28
N GLY A 98 -3.12 -1.45 -4.41
CA GLY A 98 -3.62 -2.40 -5.41
C GLY A 98 -2.80 -2.46 -6.71
N SER A 99 -1.71 -1.70 -6.84
CA SER A 99 -0.84 -1.76 -8.03
C SER A 99 0.00 -3.04 -8.04
N LEU A 100 0.24 -3.59 -9.23
CA LEU A 100 1.12 -4.73 -9.45
C LEU A 100 2.45 -4.23 -10.03
N LEU A 101 3.57 -4.61 -9.40
CA LEU A 101 4.92 -4.18 -9.77
C LEU A 101 5.78 -5.41 -10.10
N PRO A 102 6.66 -5.36 -11.11
CA PRO A 102 7.71 -6.35 -11.26
C PRO A 102 8.70 -6.23 -10.09
N LEU A 103 9.29 -7.34 -9.65
CA LEU A 103 10.17 -7.32 -8.49
C LEU A 103 11.45 -6.48 -8.74
N SER A 104 11.88 -6.33 -10.00
CA SER A 104 12.95 -5.40 -10.38
C SER A 104 12.66 -3.96 -9.97
N ASP A 105 11.42 -3.50 -10.13
CA ASP A 105 11.01 -2.16 -9.68
C ASP A 105 10.95 -2.07 -8.17
N VAL A 106 10.50 -3.12 -7.48
CA VAL A 106 10.49 -3.16 -6.02
C VAL A 106 11.90 -3.06 -5.45
N ILE A 107 12.86 -3.81 -6.00
CA ILE A 107 14.27 -3.77 -5.58
C ILE A 107 14.85 -2.37 -5.80
N ARG A 108 14.59 -1.78 -6.98
CA ARG A 108 15.00 -0.40 -7.30
C ARG A 108 14.35 0.66 -6.42
N MET A 109 13.10 0.46 -6.00
CA MET A 109 12.43 1.35 -5.04
C MET A 109 12.97 1.17 -3.63
N ALA A 110 13.32 -0.06 -3.26
CA ALA A 110 13.82 -0.40 -1.94
C ALA A 110 15.21 0.18 -1.67
N SER A 111 16.08 0.39 -2.67
CA SER A 111 17.44 0.93 -2.45
C SER A 111 17.47 2.28 -1.72
N HIS A 112 16.37 3.04 -1.75
CA HIS A 112 16.24 4.36 -1.11
C HIS A 112 15.17 4.41 0.00
N ALA A 113 14.66 3.26 0.44
CA ALA A 113 13.57 3.18 1.42
C ALA A 113 14.09 2.92 2.84
N HIS A 114 13.31 3.31 3.85
CA HIS A 114 13.44 2.76 5.20
C HIS A 114 12.75 1.41 5.25
N HIS A 115 13.53 0.33 5.40
CA HIS A 115 13.01 -1.04 5.30
C HIS A 115 12.36 -1.52 6.59
N TYR A 116 11.18 -2.11 6.45
CA TYR A 116 10.55 -2.95 7.46
C TYR A 116 10.23 -4.29 6.82
N LEU A 117 10.77 -5.38 7.36
CA LEU A 117 10.49 -6.74 6.89
C LEU A 117 9.42 -7.38 7.79
N ALA A 118 8.32 -7.80 7.18
CA ALA A 118 7.28 -8.58 7.82
C ALA A 118 7.24 -9.98 7.18
N LEU A 119 7.50 -11.02 7.98
CA LEU A 119 7.45 -12.42 7.54
C LEU A 119 6.13 -13.05 7.98
N PHE A 120 5.51 -13.79 7.07
CA PHE A 120 4.27 -14.54 7.29
C PHE A 120 4.53 -16.02 7.04
N ASP A 121 3.95 -16.89 7.86
CA ASP A 121 3.83 -18.33 7.59
C ASP A 121 2.38 -18.58 7.13
N ASN A 122 2.18 -18.90 5.84
CA ASN A 122 0.85 -19.09 5.24
C ASN A 122 -0.16 -17.97 5.58
N ALA A 123 0.24 -16.70 5.42
CA ALA A 123 -0.56 -15.51 5.76
C ALA A 123 -0.93 -15.35 7.25
N LYS A 124 -0.32 -16.14 8.16
CA LYS A 124 -0.50 -16.01 9.60
C LYS A 124 0.53 -15.05 10.20
N PRO A 125 0.11 -13.91 10.79
CA PRO A 125 1.01 -13.05 11.53
C PRO A 125 1.43 -13.72 12.86
N LEU A 126 2.73 -13.75 13.14
CA LEU A 126 3.32 -14.56 14.22
C LEU A 126 2.85 -14.14 15.63
N ALA A 127 2.75 -12.83 15.91
CA ALA A 127 1.91 -12.23 16.95
C ALA A 127 2.28 -10.75 17.17
N LEU A 128 1.29 -9.89 17.44
CA LEU A 128 1.50 -8.53 17.96
C LEU A 128 0.26 -8.08 18.75
N TYR A 129 0.46 -7.68 20.00
CA TYR A 129 -0.59 -7.36 20.97
C TYR A 129 -0.47 -5.92 21.47
N HIS A 130 -1.61 -5.29 21.77
CA HIS A 130 -1.68 -4.18 22.73
C HIS A 130 -3.10 -3.99 23.31
N THR A 131 -3.21 -3.15 24.35
CA THR A 131 -4.46 -2.88 25.07
C THR A 131 -5.27 -1.70 24.50
N LYS A 132 -4.71 -0.95 23.55
CA LYS A 132 -5.40 0.19 22.91
C LYS A 132 -6.44 -0.33 21.90
N ARG A 133 -7.52 0.43 21.71
CA ARG A 133 -8.57 0.11 20.73
C ARG A 133 -8.07 0.18 19.29
N PHE A 134 -7.21 1.12 18.97
CA PHE A 134 -6.72 1.32 17.61
C PHE A 134 -5.48 0.47 17.34
N ALA A 135 -5.48 -0.26 16.23
CA ALA A 135 -4.33 -1.06 15.81
C ALA A 135 -3.05 -0.24 15.69
N SER A 136 -1.93 -0.84 16.11
CA SER A 136 -0.62 -0.21 16.00
C SER A 136 -0.17 -0.09 14.52
N PRO A 137 0.81 0.78 14.23
CA PRO A 137 1.44 0.85 12.91
C PRO A 137 1.86 -0.53 12.37
N ALA A 138 2.55 -1.33 13.18
CA ALA A 138 3.00 -2.65 12.78
C ALA A 138 1.83 -3.62 12.52
N GLN A 139 0.74 -3.58 13.32
CA GLN A 139 -0.46 -4.37 13.03
C GLN A 139 -1.11 -3.97 11.69
N ARG A 140 -1.09 -2.67 11.36
CA ARG A 140 -1.66 -2.20 10.10
C ARG A 140 -0.82 -2.58 8.88
N ILE A 141 0.50 -2.49 8.98
CA ILE A 141 1.42 -3.00 7.94
C ILE A 141 1.17 -4.50 7.72
N MET A 142 1.00 -5.26 8.80
CA MET A 142 0.69 -6.69 8.71
C MET A 142 -0.62 -6.96 7.97
N LEU A 143 -1.67 -6.19 8.27
CA LEU A 143 -2.97 -6.32 7.60
C LEU A 143 -2.93 -5.86 6.13
N TYR A 144 -2.11 -4.87 5.79
CA TYR A 144 -1.94 -4.44 4.39
C TYR A 144 -1.32 -5.55 3.55
N ALA A 145 -0.38 -6.30 4.12
CA ALA A 145 0.20 -7.45 3.46
C ALA A 145 -0.70 -8.69 3.48
N LYS A 146 -1.38 -8.94 4.60
CA LYS A 146 -2.25 -10.09 4.77
C LYS A 146 -3.51 -9.98 3.92
N ASP A 147 -4.28 -8.90 4.04
CA ASP A 147 -5.64 -8.82 3.47
C ASP A 147 -5.66 -8.12 2.11
N ARG A 148 -4.65 -7.27 1.82
CA ARG A 148 -4.46 -6.51 0.56
C ARG A 148 -5.61 -5.55 0.15
N GLY A 149 -6.77 -5.62 0.80
CA GLY A 149 -7.94 -4.79 0.59
C GLY A 149 -9.09 -5.18 1.52
N CYS A 150 -10.29 -4.69 1.23
CA CYS A 150 -11.47 -4.99 2.03
C CYS A 150 -11.78 -6.50 1.98
N THR A 151 -11.92 -7.14 3.14
CA THR A 151 -12.21 -8.58 3.23
C THR A 151 -13.66 -8.95 2.93
N LYS A 152 -14.54 -7.95 2.76
CA LYS A 152 -15.96 -8.17 2.44
C LYS A 152 -16.11 -8.78 1.04
N PRO A 153 -16.89 -9.87 0.87
CA PRO A 153 -17.12 -10.49 -0.44
C PRO A 153 -17.55 -9.48 -1.51
N GLY A 154 -16.85 -9.49 -2.65
CA GLY A 154 -17.16 -8.63 -3.81
C GLY A 154 -16.68 -7.18 -3.70
N CYS A 155 -16.11 -6.76 -2.57
CA CYS A 155 -15.55 -5.42 -2.44
C CYS A 155 -14.17 -5.34 -3.12
N THR A 156 -13.91 -4.24 -3.84
CA THR A 156 -12.64 -3.99 -4.54
C THR A 156 -11.80 -2.89 -3.89
N ALA A 157 -12.27 -2.35 -2.75
CA ALA A 157 -11.58 -1.26 -2.05
C ALA A 157 -10.18 -1.70 -1.59
N PRO A 158 -9.11 -0.97 -1.97
CA PRO A 158 -7.75 -1.35 -1.61
C PRO A 158 -7.48 -1.15 -0.11
N ALA A 159 -6.36 -1.69 0.38
CA ALA A 159 -5.98 -1.58 1.78
C ALA A 159 -5.83 -0.12 2.24
N TYR A 160 -5.38 0.77 1.34
CA TYR A 160 -5.33 2.20 1.60
C TYR A 160 -6.71 2.80 1.91
N HIS A 161 -7.79 2.31 1.30
CA HIS A 161 -9.16 2.79 1.57
C HIS A 161 -9.87 1.97 2.65
N SER A 162 -9.13 1.13 3.38
CA SER A 162 -9.65 0.23 4.39
C SER A 162 -9.23 0.63 5.80
N GLN A 163 -10.13 0.39 6.74
CA GLN A 163 -9.95 0.54 8.18
C GLN A 163 -9.66 -0.83 8.80
N VAL A 164 -9.10 -0.82 10.01
CA VAL A 164 -8.94 -2.05 10.78
C VAL A 164 -10.25 -2.37 11.50
N HIS A 165 -10.79 -3.54 11.18
CA HIS A 165 -12.01 -4.12 11.73
C HIS A 165 -11.65 -5.21 12.75
N HIS A 166 -12.25 -5.17 13.94
CA HIS A 166 -12.14 -6.26 14.92
C HIS A 166 -13.15 -7.33 14.57
N VAL A 167 -12.68 -8.54 14.24
CA VAL A 167 -13.53 -9.64 13.77
C VAL A 167 -14.57 -10.02 14.85
N ARG A 168 -14.13 -10.22 16.09
CA ARG A 168 -15.06 -10.48 17.20
C ARG A 168 -15.57 -9.21 17.90
N GLY A 169 -15.23 -8.03 17.40
CA GLY A 169 -15.56 -6.74 18.02
C GLY A 169 -14.73 -6.42 19.27
N TRP A 170 -14.19 -5.18 19.33
CA TRP A 170 -13.35 -4.76 20.46
C TRP A 170 -14.09 -4.78 21.81
N GLN A 171 -15.40 -4.48 21.83
CA GLN A 171 -16.17 -4.48 23.08
C GLN A 171 -16.18 -5.86 23.76
N ASN A 172 -16.14 -6.93 22.96
CA ASN A 172 -16.18 -8.32 23.43
C ASN A 172 -14.82 -8.80 23.92
N THR A 173 -13.73 -8.40 23.26
CA THR A 173 -12.39 -8.92 23.57
C THR A 173 -11.54 -7.97 24.40
N ARG A 174 -11.85 -6.66 24.37
CA ARG A 174 -11.06 -5.55 24.95
C ARG A 174 -9.59 -5.58 24.55
N ARG A 175 -9.27 -6.23 23.43
CA ARG A 175 -7.92 -6.50 22.94
C ARG A 175 -7.87 -6.25 21.45
N THR A 176 -6.77 -5.68 21.00
CA THR A 176 -6.49 -5.50 19.57
C THR A 176 -5.36 -6.46 19.22
N HIS A 177 -5.77 -7.62 18.73
CA HIS A 177 -4.93 -8.78 18.50
C HIS A 177 -4.84 -9.05 17.01
N ILE A 178 -3.65 -9.15 16.42
CA ILE A 178 -3.52 -9.25 14.96
C ILE A 178 -4.32 -10.40 14.31
N ASN A 179 -4.43 -11.56 14.97
CA ASN A 179 -5.27 -12.69 14.50
C ASN A 179 -6.80 -12.50 14.68
N ASP A 180 -7.24 -11.37 15.21
CA ASP A 180 -8.65 -11.00 15.41
C ASP A 180 -8.97 -9.66 14.73
N LEU A 181 -8.13 -9.28 13.76
CA LEU A 181 -8.28 -8.08 12.95
C LEU A 181 -8.36 -8.46 11.47
N ALA A 182 -9.08 -7.63 10.73
CA ALA A 182 -9.22 -7.69 9.28
C ALA A 182 -9.29 -6.27 8.71
N LEU A 183 -9.13 -6.12 7.40
CA LEU A 183 -9.43 -4.87 6.70
C LEU A 183 -10.90 -4.83 6.24
N ALA A 184 -11.54 -3.67 6.45
CA ALA A 184 -12.86 -3.36 5.94
C ALA A 184 -12.92 -1.90 5.47
N CYS A 185 -13.48 -1.62 4.29
CA CYS A 185 -13.68 -0.24 3.85
C CYS A 185 -14.68 0.50 4.76
N GLY A 186 -14.70 1.84 4.73
CA GLY A 186 -15.59 2.62 5.60
C GLY A 186 -17.07 2.17 5.56
N PRO A 187 -17.68 2.03 4.37
CA PRO A 187 -19.01 1.42 4.21
C PRO A 187 -19.14 0.03 4.82
N ASP A 188 -18.27 -0.92 4.45
CA ASP A 188 -18.38 -2.30 4.91
C ASP A 188 -18.12 -2.46 6.41
N ASN A 189 -17.23 -1.65 6.99
CA ASN A 189 -16.95 -1.68 8.43
C ASN A 189 -18.18 -1.29 9.26
N ARG A 190 -19.01 -0.36 8.75
CA ARG A 190 -20.28 0.02 9.40
C ARG A 190 -21.34 -1.08 9.36
N LEU A 191 -21.27 -2.01 8.39
CA LEU A 191 -22.22 -3.13 8.33
C LEU A 191 -22.19 -3.99 9.60
N ALA A 192 -21.06 -4.02 10.33
CA ALA A 192 -20.97 -4.70 11.61
C ALA A 192 -21.91 -4.11 12.69
N GLU A 193 -22.32 -2.84 12.52
CA GLU A 193 -23.33 -2.18 13.36
C GLU A 193 -24.75 -2.43 12.84
N GLU A 194 -24.90 -2.90 11.60
CA GLU A 194 -26.18 -3.15 10.91
C GLU A 194 -26.55 -4.66 10.89
N GLY A 195 -26.01 -5.43 11.83
CA GLY A 195 -26.36 -6.84 12.03
C GLY A 195 -25.53 -7.84 11.22
N TRP A 196 -24.51 -7.40 10.49
CA TRP A 196 -23.49 -8.30 9.97
C TRP A 196 -22.53 -8.73 11.09
N THR A 197 -22.07 -9.96 11.02
CA THR A 197 -21.02 -10.47 11.92
C THR A 197 -19.86 -11.02 11.11
N THR A 198 -18.69 -11.13 11.72
CA THR A 198 -17.52 -11.71 11.07
C THR A 198 -16.90 -12.80 11.94
N ARG A 199 -16.20 -13.74 11.31
CA ARG A 199 -15.38 -14.75 11.98
C ARG A 199 -14.16 -15.09 11.15
N THR A 200 -13.12 -15.64 11.77
CA THR A 200 -11.96 -16.18 11.06
C THR A 200 -12.17 -17.67 10.83
N ASN A 201 -12.05 -18.14 9.59
CA ASN A 201 -12.17 -19.56 9.27
C ASN A 201 -10.86 -20.33 9.60
N ALA A 202 -10.86 -21.66 9.36
CA ALA A 202 -9.69 -22.50 9.63
C ALA A 202 -8.46 -22.17 8.75
N HIS A 203 -8.66 -21.47 7.63
CA HIS A 203 -7.61 -21.03 6.71
C HIS A 203 -7.04 -19.65 7.07
N GLY A 204 -7.64 -18.95 8.04
CA GLY A 204 -7.21 -17.62 8.45
C GLY A 204 -7.90 -16.46 7.73
N ASP A 205 -8.87 -16.75 6.86
CA ASP A 205 -9.66 -15.75 6.13
C ASP A 205 -10.80 -15.22 6.98
N THR A 206 -11.18 -13.96 6.74
CA THR A 206 -12.34 -13.34 7.36
C THR A 206 -13.61 -13.67 6.58
N GLU A 207 -14.52 -14.37 7.23
CA GLU A 207 -15.86 -14.62 6.75
C GLU A 207 -16.82 -13.53 7.22
N TRP A 208 -17.62 -13.00 6.31
CA TRP A 208 -18.69 -12.04 6.58
C TRP A 208 -20.05 -12.72 6.50
N ILE A 209 -20.75 -12.71 7.63
CA ILE A 209 -22.04 -13.39 7.82
C ILE A 209 -23.14 -12.33 7.84
N PRO A 210 -24.08 -12.35 6.89
CA PRO A 210 -25.22 -11.45 6.84
C PRO A 210 -26.21 -11.71 7.99
N PRO A 211 -27.08 -10.75 8.33
CA PRO A 211 -28.26 -11.05 9.12
C PRO A 211 -29.19 -12.02 8.36
N PRO A 212 -30.03 -12.83 9.06
CA PRO A 212 -30.79 -13.92 8.42
C PRO A 212 -31.65 -13.51 7.23
N HIS A 213 -32.21 -12.31 7.24
CA HIS A 213 -33.06 -11.80 6.15
C HIS A 213 -32.29 -11.39 4.89
N LEU A 214 -30.96 -11.25 4.98
CA LEU A 214 -30.05 -10.99 3.85
C LEU A 214 -29.19 -12.23 3.52
N ASP A 215 -29.47 -13.38 4.13
CA ASP A 215 -28.72 -14.60 3.89
C ASP A 215 -29.37 -15.43 2.76
N HIS A 216 -28.72 -15.42 1.61
CA HIS A 216 -29.18 -16.09 0.39
C HIS A 216 -28.13 -17.07 -0.14
N GLY A 217 -27.18 -17.50 0.69
CA GLY A 217 -26.11 -18.43 0.29
C GLY A 217 -24.96 -17.78 -0.48
N GLN A 218 -24.81 -16.44 -0.40
CA GLN A 218 -23.70 -15.72 -1.00
C GLN A 218 -22.33 -16.11 -0.40
N PRO A 219 -21.22 -15.91 -1.15
CA PRO A 219 -19.87 -16.13 -0.63
C PRO A 219 -19.63 -15.38 0.68
N ARG A 220 -18.80 -15.96 1.55
CA ARG A 220 -18.45 -15.39 2.87
C ARG A 220 -17.09 -14.71 2.88
N THR A 221 -16.19 -15.07 1.96
CA THR A 221 -14.84 -14.52 1.83
C THR A 221 -14.67 -13.72 0.54
N ASN A 222 -13.64 -12.87 0.48
CA ASN A 222 -13.32 -12.07 -0.70
C ASN A 222 -12.06 -12.59 -1.41
N PRO A 223 -12.18 -13.28 -2.55
CA PRO A 223 -11.02 -13.75 -3.31
C PRO A 223 -10.36 -12.64 -4.15
N PHE A 224 -10.99 -11.47 -4.32
CA PHE A 224 -10.54 -10.44 -5.28
C PHE A 224 -9.10 -9.98 -5.05
N HIS A 225 -8.69 -9.84 -3.78
CA HIS A 225 -7.35 -9.37 -3.43
C HIS A 225 -6.30 -10.50 -3.34
N HIS A 226 -6.74 -11.75 -3.53
CA HIS A 226 -5.93 -12.98 -3.51
C HIS A 226 -6.20 -13.86 -4.75
N PRO A 227 -5.94 -13.34 -5.97
CA PRO A 227 -6.13 -14.09 -7.20
C PRO A 227 -5.10 -15.21 -7.41
#